data_AF-A0A6J4Q1N7-F1
#
_entry.id   AF-A0A6J4Q1N7-F1
#
_cell.length_a   1.000
_cell.length_b   1.000
_cell.length_c   1.000
_cell.angle_alpha   90.00
_cell.angle_beta   90.00
_cell.angle_gamma   90.00
#
_symmetry.space_group_name_H-M   'P 1'
#
loop_
_entity.id
_entity.type
_entity.pdbx_description
1 polymer ?
#
loop_
_entity_poly.entity_id
_entity_poly.type
_entity_poly.pdbx_seq_one_letter_code
_entity_poly.pdbx_strand_id
1 'polypeptide(L)'
;MWTRSRSCSAGTATTLPYVCRVAVRRGGVAAALLPVEGPQIALAFARWLARAATVREVALAWFARHPVAAARDLVPVALSKQGKDRAAAEAALLLIDPAVVSRAASAYGPAAVDGVATLLATGPLDRLPAQMPSLPAWLHLAHLPPLLLAGGRGALPPDAVRSVLLMLMLCRPGEPYAGVAPVREACDPTSLARWCWRCSSAGARPGTRPGTAGSSTAWACAATTMSCASSSR
;
A
#
# COMPACT_ATOMS: atom_id res chain seq x y z
N MET A 1 30.52 -18.09 -2.80
CA MET A 1 31.48 -17.23 -2.07
C MET A 1 30.68 -16.35 -1.12
N TRP A 2 30.49 -16.81 0.12
CA TRP A 2 29.62 -16.19 1.13
C TRP A 2 30.29 -14.96 1.75
N THR A 3 29.66 -13.79 1.66
CA THR A 3 30.07 -12.60 2.40
C THR A 3 29.41 -12.59 3.78
N ARG A 4 30.25 -12.51 4.82
CA ARG A 4 29.87 -12.47 6.23
C ARG A 4 28.80 -11.41 6.51
N SER A 5 27.64 -11.85 7.01
CA SER A 5 26.70 -11.02 7.73
C SER A 5 27.41 -10.37 8.92
N ARG A 6 27.58 -9.05 8.88
CA ARG A 6 28.03 -8.29 10.05
C ARG A 6 26.81 -8.06 10.95
N SER A 7 26.50 -9.05 11.78
CA SER A 7 25.74 -8.79 12.99
C SER A 7 26.53 -7.76 13.81
N CYS A 8 26.00 -6.56 13.99
CA CYS A 8 26.51 -5.64 15.01
C CYS A 8 26.17 -6.23 16.39
N SER A 9 27.02 -7.13 16.88
CA SER A 9 27.12 -7.42 18.30
C SER A 9 27.62 -6.16 18.99
N ALA A 10 26.92 -5.76 20.05
CA ALA A 10 27.10 -4.53 20.80
C ALA A 10 28.57 -4.18 21.08
N GLY A 11 28.99 -2.98 20.68
CA GLY A 11 30.31 -2.45 21.01
C GLY A 11 30.76 -1.31 20.10
N THR A 12 30.12 -0.14 20.21
CA THR A 12 30.64 1.24 20.01
C THR A 12 29.47 2.22 19.80
N ALA A 13 28.97 2.75 20.92
CA ALA A 13 28.13 3.95 20.97
C ALA A 13 29.02 5.16 20.56
N THR A 14 28.60 6.21 19.86
CA THR A 14 27.29 6.91 19.87
C THR A 14 27.11 7.83 18.65
N THR A 15 27.69 7.55 17.47
CA THR A 15 27.62 8.49 16.32
C THR A 15 26.66 8.04 15.21
N LEU A 16 26.38 6.74 15.09
CA LEU A 16 25.41 6.18 14.14
C LEU A 16 23.92 6.59 14.34
N PRO A 17 23.43 6.95 15.55
CA PRO A 17 21.99 7.21 15.73
C PRO A 17 21.48 8.48 15.06
N TYR A 18 22.30 9.54 14.97
CA TYR A 18 21.80 10.86 14.57
C TYR A 18 21.63 11.00 13.06
N VAL A 19 22.64 10.54 12.29
CA VAL A 19 22.61 10.56 10.83
C VAL A 19 21.46 9.68 10.31
N CYS A 20 21.26 8.50 10.89
CA CYS A 20 20.11 7.64 10.56
C CYS A 20 18.78 8.34 10.86
N ARG A 21 18.64 9.08 11.97
CA ARG A 21 17.38 9.73 12.36
C ARG A 21 16.97 10.87 11.42
N VAL A 22 17.93 11.61 10.88
CA VAL A 22 17.67 12.68 9.89
C VAL A 22 17.45 12.10 8.50
N ALA A 23 18.25 11.11 8.12
CA ALA A 23 18.20 10.43 6.83
C ALA A 23 16.88 9.65 6.63
N VAL A 24 16.40 8.94 7.66
CA VAL A 24 15.14 8.17 7.64
C VAL A 24 13.90 9.03 7.35
N ARG A 25 13.95 10.35 7.57
CA ARG A 25 12.83 11.25 7.25
C ARG A 25 12.71 11.58 5.76
N ARG A 26 13.76 11.37 4.95
CA ARG A 26 13.77 11.65 3.50
C ARG A 26 14.20 10.40 2.73
N GLY A 27 13.36 9.94 1.82
CA GLY A 27 13.63 8.75 1.00
C GLY A 27 14.88 8.82 0.10
N GLY A 28 15.51 9.99 -0.05
CA GLY A 28 16.69 10.21 -0.89
C GLY A 28 17.95 9.42 -0.48
N VAL A 29 17.96 8.82 0.70
CA VAL A 29 19.06 7.96 1.19
C VAL A 29 18.70 6.48 1.28
N ALA A 30 17.50 6.08 0.82
CA ALA A 30 16.99 4.72 1.00
C ALA A 30 17.94 3.66 0.41
N ALA A 31 18.55 3.95 -0.75
CA ALA A 31 19.48 3.02 -1.40
C ALA A 31 20.74 2.75 -0.58
N ALA A 32 21.26 3.76 0.13
CA ALA A 32 22.45 3.61 0.98
C ALA A 32 22.19 2.76 2.23
N LEU A 33 20.93 2.64 2.65
CA LEU A 33 20.50 1.87 3.81
C LEU A 33 20.13 0.42 3.48
N LEU A 34 20.21 0.01 2.21
CA LEU A 34 19.92 -1.37 1.77
C LEU A 34 20.66 -2.48 2.56
N PRO A 35 21.96 -2.35 2.90
CA PRO A 35 22.67 -3.39 3.64
C PRO A 35 22.50 -3.28 5.16
N VAL A 36 21.81 -2.26 5.67
CA VAL A 36 21.69 -2.00 7.10
C VAL A 36 20.40 -2.59 7.64
N GLU A 37 20.51 -3.31 8.76
CA GLU A 37 19.38 -3.85 9.52
C GLU A 37 19.16 -3.08 10.81
N GLY A 38 17.93 -3.15 11.34
CA GLY A 38 17.59 -2.65 12.66
C GLY A 38 16.18 -2.07 12.72
N PRO A 39 15.61 -1.93 13.93
CA PRO A 39 14.19 -1.65 14.09
C PRO A 39 13.77 -0.29 13.54
N GLN A 40 14.64 0.72 13.66
CA GLN A 40 14.39 2.05 13.10
C GLN A 40 14.46 2.05 11.56
N ILE A 41 15.29 1.19 10.98
CA ILE A 41 15.45 1.05 9.53
C ILE A 41 14.27 0.27 8.95
N ALA A 42 13.88 -0.84 9.59
CA ALA A 42 12.70 -1.61 9.21
C ALA A 42 11.43 -0.73 9.18
N LEU A 43 11.22 0.08 10.23
CA LEU A 43 10.09 1.00 10.29
C LEU A 43 10.20 2.15 9.27
N ALA A 44 11.40 2.63 8.96
CA ALA A 44 11.62 3.61 7.91
C ALA A 44 11.18 3.07 6.54
N PHE A 45 11.64 1.88 6.19
CA PHE A 45 11.28 1.21 4.94
C PHE A 45 9.78 0.90 4.86
N ALA A 46 9.16 0.48 5.96
CA ALA A 46 7.71 0.29 6.03
C ALA A 46 6.94 1.61 5.79
N ARG A 47 7.39 2.72 6.38
CA ARG A 47 6.80 4.05 6.15
C ARG A 47 6.98 4.54 4.73
N TRP A 48 8.14 4.30 4.13
CA TRP A 48 8.43 4.68 2.74
C TRP A 48 7.60 3.87 1.75
N LEU A 49 7.49 2.56 1.97
CA LEU A 49 6.59 1.66 1.23
C LEU A 49 5.15 2.21 1.20
N ALA A 50 4.67 2.73 2.33
CA ALA A 50 3.32 3.24 2.47
C ALA A 50 3.07 4.65 1.88
N ARG A 51 4.12 5.45 1.59
CA ARG A 51 3.96 6.88 1.26
C ARG A 51 4.52 7.32 -0.08
N ALA A 52 5.53 6.66 -0.63
CA ALA A 52 6.30 7.23 -1.74
C ALA A 52 6.59 6.20 -2.84
N ALA A 53 6.00 6.42 -4.02
CA ALA A 53 6.17 5.58 -5.20
C ALA A 53 7.65 5.52 -5.66
N THR A 54 8.38 6.63 -5.54
CA THR A 54 9.78 6.75 -5.99
C THR A 54 10.78 5.90 -5.19
N VAL A 55 10.44 5.53 -3.96
CA VAL A 55 11.32 4.72 -3.08
C VAL A 55 10.72 3.35 -2.79
N ARG A 56 9.58 3.03 -3.41
CA ARG A 56 8.87 1.77 -3.21
C ARG A 56 9.72 0.57 -3.64
N GLU A 57 10.34 0.63 -4.81
CA GLU A 57 11.19 -0.45 -5.31
C GLU A 57 12.38 -0.72 -4.39
N VAL A 58 13.01 0.34 -3.87
CA VAL A 58 14.12 0.23 -2.91
C VAL A 58 13.64 -0.40 -1.60
N ALA A 59 12.43 -0.06 -1.14
CA ALA A 59 11.84 -0.67 0.04
C ALA A 59 11.52 -2.16 -0.17
N LEU A 60 10.92 -2.51 -1.31
CA LEU A 60 10.68 -3.91 -1.67
C LEU A 60 11.98 -4.70 -1.73
N ALA A 61 13.04 -4.13 -2.32
CA ALA A 61 14.37 -4.76 -2.37
C ALA A 61 14.99 -4.95 -0.98
N TRP A 62 14.70 -4.08 -0.01
CA TRP A 62 15.14 -4.26 1.38
C TRP A 62 14.39 -5.42 2.05
N PHE A 63 13.05 -5.48 1.92
CA PHE A 63 12.24 -6.56 2.49
C PHE A 63 12.57 -7.93 1.89
N ALA A 64 12.83 -7.99 0.57
CA ALA A 64 13.26 -9.21 -0.09
C ALA A 64 14.64 -9.68 0.39
N ARG A 65 15.53 -8.76 0.75
CA ARG A 65 16.87 -9.07 1.27
C ARG A 65 16.86 -9.47 2.74
N HIS A 66 15.99 -8.86 3.54
CA HIS A 66 16.00 -8.97 5.01
C HIS A 66 14.65 -9.45 5.60
N PRO A 67 14.04 -10.55 5.11
CA PRO A 67 12.68 -10.94 5.52
C PRO A 67 12.61 -11.31 7.00
N VAL A 68 13.64 -11.97 7.54
CA VAL A 68 13.68 -12.40 8.95
C VAL A 68 13.86 -11.22 9.91
N ALA A 69 14.81 -10.31 9.61
CA ALA A 69 15.05 -9.13 10.42
C ALA A 69 13.85 -8.17 10.38
N ALA A 70 13.25 -7.98 9.20
CA ALA A 70 12.04 -7.20 9.03
C ALA A 70 10.87 -7.76 9.86
N ALA A 71 10.62 -9.07 9.79
CA ALA A 71 9.57 -9.71 10.57
C ALA A 71 9.78 -9.55 12.08
N ARG A 72 10.99 -9.82 12.57
CA ARG A 72 11.34 -9.65 13.98
C ARG A 72 11.07 -8.20 14.45
N ASP A 73 11.56 -7.23 13.69
CA ASP A 73 11.53 -5.84 14.13
C ASP A 73 10.15 -5.17 13.97
N LEU A 74 9.33 -5.63 13.02
CA LEU A 74 8.01 -5.04 12.73
C LEU A 74 6.85 -5.69 13.48
N VAL A 75 6.95 -6.94 13.92
CA VAL A 75 5.88 -7.62 14.68
C VAL A 75 5.44 -6.80 15.92
N PRO A 76 6.34 -6.30 16.78
CA PRO A 76 5.94 -5.48 17.92
C PRO A 76 5.23 -4.18 17.52
N VAL A 77 5.60 -3.60 16.37
CA VAL A 77 4.98 -2.37 15.85
C VAL A 77 3.59 -2.64 15.28
N ALA A 78 3.41 -3.76 14.57
CA ALA A 78 2.10 -4.19 14.05
C ALA A 78 1.10 -4.50 15.18
N LEU A 79 1.58 -4.96 16.33
CA LEU A 79 0.75 -5.24 17.50
C LEU A 79 0.59 -4.04 18.45
N SER A 80 1.14 -2.88 18.10
CA SER A 80 1.08 -1.67 18.92
C SER A 80 -0.28 -0.94 18.78
N LYS A 81 -0.40 0.21 19.46
CA LYS A 81 -1.60 1.06 19.37
C LYS A 81 -1.90 1.45 17.91
N GLN A 82 -3.18 1.58 17.59
CA GLN A 82 -3.62 1.99 16.25
C GLN A 82 -2.96 3.31 15.83
N GLY A 83 -2.46 3.33 14.60
CA GLY A 83 -1.75 4.49 14.07
C GLY A 83 -1.09 4.20 12.72
N LYS A 84 -0.46 5.25 12.16
CA LYS A 84 0.19 5.18 10.83
C LYS A 84 1.35 4.19 10.80
N ASP A 85 2.05 4.05 11.92
CA ASP A 85 3.20 3.15 12.03
C ASP A 85 2.77 1.69 12.09
N ARG A 86 1.69 1.40 12.82
CA ARG A 86 1.04 0.09 12.83
C ARG A 86 0.61 -0.32 11.42
N ALA A 87 -0.14 0.54 10.73
CA ALA A 87 -0.62 0.26 9.38
C ALA A 87 0.54 0.06 8.36
N ALA A 88 1.63 0.80 8.53
CA ALA A 88 2.83 0.62 7.71
C ALA A 88 3.53 -0.73 8.00
N ALA A 89 3.65 -1.10 9.28
CA ALA A 89 4.23 -2.38 9.69
C ALA A 89 3.40 -3.56 9.21
N GLU A 90 2.07 -3.52 9.37
CA GLU A 90 1.14 -4.54 8.86
C GLU A 90 1.29 -4.73 7.35
N ALA A 91 1.27 -3.64 6.57
CA ALA A 91 1.45 -3.71 5.12
C ALA A 91 2.80 -4.33 4.72
N ALA A 92 3.87 -4.01 5.44
CA ALA A 92 5.19 -4.57 5.19
C ALA A 92 5.29 -6.06 5.56
N LEU A 93 4.69 -6.49 6.69
CA LEU A 93 4.65 -7.89 7.10
C LEU A 93 3.91 -8.77 6.08
N LEU A 94 2.87 -8.24 5.44
CA LEU A 94 2.11 -8.93 4.40
C LEU A 94 2.87 -9.16 3.09
N LEU A 95 4.04 -8.53 2.91
CA LEU A 95 4.95 -8.80 1.79
C LEU A 95 5.94 -9.94 2.08
N ILE A 96 6.07 -10.32 3.35
CA ILE A 96 7.01 -11.33 3.80
C ILE A 96 6.28 -12.69 3.85
N ASP A 97 7.02 -13.76 3.61
CA ASP A 97 6.51 -15.12 3.74
C ASP A 97 5.79 -15.33 5.10
N PRO A 98 4.52 -15.77 5.10
CA PRO A 98 3.72 -15.93 6.32
C PRO A 98 4.36 -16.83 7.39
N ALA A 99 5.13 -17.85 6.99
CA ALA A 99 5.82 -18.73 7.93
C ALA A 99 6.99 -18.01 8.61
N VAL A 100 7.68 -17.11 7.89
CA VAL A 100 8.72 -16.26 8.48
C VAL A 100 8.12 -15.30 9.52
N VAL A 101 6.98 -14.68 9.21
CA VAL A 101 6.29 -13.76 10.14
C VAL A 101 5.78 -14.51 11.37
N SER A 102 5.15 -15.67 11.19
CA SER A 102 4.64 -16.50 12.28
C SER A 102 5.75 -17.00 13.21
N ARG A 103 6.91 -17.39 12.64
CA ARG A 103 8.09 -17.76 13.42
C ARG A 103 8.65 -16.60 14.22
N ALA A 104 8.68 -15.39 13.65
CA ALA A 104 9.11 -14.20 14.38
C ALA A 104 8.15 -13.86 15.53
N ALA A 105 6.84 -14.01 15.33
CA ALA A 105 5.82 -13.80 16.36
C ALA A 105 5.98 -14.73 17.56
N SER A 106 6.40 -15.97 17.32
CA SER A 106 6.60 -16.98 18.36
C SER A 106 7.64 -16.56 19.42
N ALA A 107 8.59 -15.69 19.07
CA ALA A 107 9.58 -15.15 20.01
C ALA A 107 8.99 -14.12 21.00
N TYR A 108 7.79 -13.58 20.73
CA TYR A 108 7.13 -12.56 21.56
C TYR A 108 6.00 -13.13 22.44
N GLY A 109 5.70 -14.43 22.33
CA GLY A 109 4.71 -15.12 23.15
C GLY A 109 3.35 -15.33 22.46
N PRO A 110 2.41 -16.02 23.14
CA PRO A 110 1.17 -16.50 22.54
C PRO A 110 0.27 -15.38 22.02
N ALA A 111 0.16 -14.27 22.75
CA ALA A 111 -0.63 -13.11 22.32
C ALA A 111 -0.12 -12.51 20.99
N ALA A 112 1.19 -12.56 20.75
CA ALA A 112 1.76 -12.07 19.49
C ALA A 112 1.49 -13.03 18.33
N VAL A 113 1.51 -14.33 18.60
CA VAL A 113 1.14 -15.36 17.62
C VAL A 113 -0.32 -15.17 17.20
N ASP A 114 -1.24 -15.00 18.14
CA ASP A 114 -2.67 -14.80 17.84
C ASP A 114 -2.92 -13.50 17.05
N GLY A 115 -2.26 -12.41 17.43
CA GLY A 115 -2.36 -11.13 16.72
C GLY A 115 -1.84 -11.22 15.28
N VAL A 116 -0.71 -11.91 15.07
CA VAL A 116 -0.16 -12.14 13.73
C VAL A 116 -1.02 -13.10 12.92
N ALA A 117 -1.55 -14.16 13.53
CA ALA A 117 -2.49 -15.07 12.87
C ALA A 117 -3.74 -14.31 12.38
N THR A 118 -4.28 -13.41 13.21
CA THR A 118 -5.41 -12.55 12.83
C THR A 118 -5.04 -11.63 11.66
N LEU A 119 -3.85 -11.02 11.68
CA LEU A 119 -3.36 -10.17 10.60
C LEU A 119 -3.23 -10.95 9.28
N LEU A 120 -2.66 -12.15 9.32
CA LEU A 120 -2.46 -13.00 8.14
C LEU A 120 -3.78 -13.58 7.61
N ALA A 121 -4.74 -13.87 8.50
CA ALA A 121 -6.08 -14.32 8.14
C ALA A 121 -6.95 -13.19 7.55
N THR A 122 -6.63 -11.92 7.84
CA THR A 122 -7.35 -10.78 7.28
C THR A 122 -7.13 -10.72 5.77
N GLY A 123 -8.19 -11.03 5.02
CA GLY A 123 -8.16 -11.06 3.57
C GLY A 123 -7.82 -9.69 2.96
N PRO A 124 -7.24 -9.63 1.75
CA PRO A 124 -6.94 -8.36 1.07
C PRO A 124 -8.13 -7.41 0.93
N LEU A 125 -9.36 -7.95 0.90
CA LEU A 125 -10.61 -7.20 0.84
C LEU A 125 -11.02 -6.57 2.18
N ASP A 126 -10.61 -7.16 3.29
CA ASP A 126 -10.97 -6.67 4.63
C ASP A 126 -9.98 -5.61 5.14
N ARG A 127 -8.93 -5.31 4.35
CA ARG A 127 -7.89 -4.31 4.65
C ARG A 127 -8.36 -2.90 4.31
N LEU A 128 -9.39 -2.45 5.01
CA LEU A 128 -9.95 -1.10 4.86
C LEU A 128 -9.20 -0.08 5.74
N PRO A 129 -9.10 1.19 5.30
CA PRO A 129 -8.56 2.25 6.14
C PRO A 129 -9.45 2.48 7.36
N ALA A 130 -8.84 2.88 8.48
CA ALA A 130 -9.56 3.20 9.72
C ALA A 130 -10.65 4.28 9.54
N GLN A 131 -10.50 5.13 8.52
CA GLN A 131 -11.52 6.09 8.11
C GLN A 131 -11.84 5.86 6.62
N MET A 132 -13.09 5.54 6.33
CA MET A 132 -13.56 5.42 4.95
C MET A 132 -13.55 6.78 4.26
N PRO A 133 -13.05 6.86 3.02
CA PRO A 133 -13.09 8.11 2.27
C PRO A 133 -14.53 8.50 1.94
N SER A 134 -14.84 9.79 2.02
CA SER A 134 -16.08 10.36 1.48
C SER A 134 -15.89 10.73 0.02
N LEU A 135 -16.92 10.55 -0.81
CA LEU A 135 -16.88 11.03 -2.19
C LEU A 135 -16.64 12.55 -2.22
N PRO A 136 -15.74 13.03 -3.09
CA PRO A 136 -15.45 14.46 -3.18
C PRO A 136 -16.62 15.23 -3.79
N ALA A 137 -16.87 16.45 -3.31
CA ALA A 137 -18.01 17.28 -3.72
C ALA A 137 -18.03 17.65 -5.22
N TRP A 138 -16.87 17.63 -5.90
CA TRP A 138 -16.78 17.90 -7.33
C TRP A 138 -17.25 16.74 -8.22
N LEU A 139 -17.39 15.54 -7.66
CA LEU A 139 -17.73 14.33 -8.41
C LEU A 139 -19.24 14.10 -8.42
N HIS A 140 -19.86 14.46 -9.54
CA HIS A 140 -21.28 14.24 -9.76
C HIS A 140 -21.51 12.93 -10.54
N LEU A 141 -22.14 11.95 -9.90
CA LEU A 141 -22.44 10.63 -10.50
C LEU A 141 -23.22 10.75 -11.81
N ALA A 142 -24.13 11.72 -11.90
CA ALA A 142 -24.95 11.99 -13.08
C ALA A 142 -24.13 12.42 -14.32
N HIS A 143 -22.90 12.91 -14.13
CA HIS A 143 -22.04 13.37 -15.22
C HIS A 143 -21.02 12.32 -15.69
N LEU A 144 -21.02 11.15 -15.05
CA LEU A 144 -20.21 10.01 -15.46
C LEU A 144 -20.93 9.23 -16.56
N PRO A 145 -20.20 8.68 -17.55
CA PRO A 145 -20.79 7.75 -18.50
C PRO A 145 -21.35 6.53 -17.75
N PRO A 146 -22.33 5.81 -18.32
CA PRO A 146 -22.79 4.57 -17.71
C PRO A 146 -21.66 3.53 -17.70
N LEU A 147 -21.49 2.85 -16.57
CA LEU A 147 -20.62 1.70 -16.44
C LEU A 147 -21.40 0.45 -16.86
N LEU A 148 -20.98 -0.23 -17.91
CA LEU A 148 -21.69 -1.38 -18.47
C LEU A 148 -21.13 -2.69 -17.94
N LEU A 149 -22.01 -3.65 -17.67
CA LEU A 149 -21.63 -5.03 -17.35
C LEU A 149 -21.23 -5.78 -18.62
N ALA A 150 -20.25 -6.67 -18.50
CA ALA A 150 -19.81 -7.53 -19.59
C ALA A 150 -20.96 -8.43 -20.10
N GLY A 151 -20.95 -8.73 -21.40
CA GLY A 151 -21.97 -9.58 -22.02
C GLY A 151 -23.34 -8.94 -22.15
N GLY A 152 -23.44 -7.60 -22.17
CA GLY A 152 -24.69 -6.90 -22.47
C GLY A 152 -25.73 -6.93 -21.36
N ARG A 153 -25.34 -7.22 -20.11
CA ARG A 153 -26.25 -7.35 -18.95
C ARG A 153 -26.80 -6.01 -18.41
N GLY A 154 -26.63 -4.93 -19.17
CA GLY A 154 -27.09 -3.59 -18.80
C GLY A 154 -26.06 -2.76 -18.03
N ALA A 155 -26.51 -1.59 -17.58
CA ALA A 155 -25.69 -0.64 -16.83
C ALA A 155 -25.70 -0.97 -15.33
N LEU A 156 -24.57 -0.69 -14.67
CA LEU A 156 -24.41 -0.85 -13.23
C LEU A 156 -25.31 0.15 -12.47
N PRO A 157 -26.04 -0.28 -11.42
CA PRO A 157 -26.89 0.62 -10.65
C PRO A 157 -26.08 1.71 -9.94
N PRO A 158 -26.68 2.89 -9.65
CA PRO A 158 -25.97 4.05 -9.13
C PRO A 158 -25.29 3.80 -7.77
N ASP A 159 -25.88 2.98 -6.90
CA ASP A 159 -25.25 2.60 -5.63
C ASP A 159 -24.01 1.74 -5.81
N ALA A 160 -24.02 0.85 -6.81
CA ALA A 160 -22.84 0.04 -7.14
C ALA A 160 -21.75 0.90 -7.81
N VAL A 161 -22.11 1.90 -8.61
CA VAL A 161 -21.15 2.90 -9.13
C VAL A 161 -20.48 3.66 -7.98
N ARG A 162 -21.24 4.05 -6.95
CA ARG A 162 -20.69 4.66 -5.72
C ARG A 162 -19.68 3.72 -5.03
N SER A 163 -20.00 2.44 -4.89
CA SER A 163 -19.08 1.45 -4.31
C SER A 163 -17.80 1.30 -5.12
N VAL A 164 -17.88 1.27 -6.46
CA VAL A 164 -16.71 1.23 -7.35
C VAL A 164 -15.84 2.48 -7.17
N LEU A 165 -16.45 3.66 -7.06
CA LEU A 165 -15.72 4.91 -6.80
C LEU A 165 -14.98 4.86 -5.45
N LEU A 166 -15.63 4.36 -4.40
CA LEU A 166 -14.98 4.19 -3.09
C LEU A 166 -13.82 3.19 -3.19
N MET A 167 -14.00 2.05 -3.85
CA MET A 167 -12.93 1.06 -4.08
C MET A 167 -11.74 1.68 -4.81
N LEU A 168 -11.99 2.56 -5.79
CA LEU A 168 -10.92 3.25 -6.50
C LEU A 168 -10.18 4.28 -5.64
N MET A 169 -10.90 4.94 -4.73
CA MET A 169 -10.27 5.83 -3.75
C MET A 169 -9.41 5.07 -2.72
N LEU A 170 -9.61 3.75 -2.57
CA LEU A 170 -8.75 2.89 -1.75
C LEU A 170 -7.45 2.45 -2.45
N CYS A 171 -7.38 2.55 -3.78
CA CYS A 171 -6.19 2.17 -4.53
C CYS A 171 -5.00 3.08 -4.18
N ARG A 172 -3.81 2.46 -4.05
CA ARG A 172 -2.54 3.16 -3.84
C ARG A 172 -1.63 3.02 -5.07
N PRO A 173 -0.69 3.96 -5.28
CA PRO A 173 0.30 3.81 -6.33
C PRO A 173 1.10 2.50 -6.22
N GLY A 174 1.01 1.67 -7.26
CA GLY A 174 1.67 0.35 -7.31
C GLY A 174 1.02 -0.73 -6.47
N GLU A 175 -0.15 -0.47 -5.87
CA GLU A 175 -0.88 -1.44 -5.05
C GLU A 175 -2.40 -1.21 -5.19
N PRO A 176 -3.02 -1.83 -6.22
CA PRO A 176 -4.45 -1.68 -6.42
C PRO A 176 -5.22 -2.42 -5.33
N TYR A 177 -6.34 -1.82 -4.90
CA TYR A 177 -7.22 -2.47 -3.93
C TYR A 177 -7.82 -3.75 -4.52
N ALA A 178 -7.83 -4.84 -3.74
CA ALA A 178 -8.24 -6.16 -4.23
C ALA A 178 -9.68 -6.18 -4.77
N GLY A 179 -10.57 -5.33 -4.24
CA GLY A 179 -11.96 -5.21 -4.70
C GLY A 179 -12.12 -4.70 -6.14
N VAL A 180 -11.05 -4.16 -6.74
CA VAL A 180 -11.06 -3.71 -8.14
C VAL A 180 -10.98 -4.88 -9.13
N ALA A 181 -10.34 -5.99 -8.77
CA ALA A 181 -10.19 -7.12 -9.69
C ALA A 181 -11.54 -7.75 -10.09
N PRO A 182 -12.48 -8.03 -9.17
CA PRO A 182 -13.82 -8.50 -9.53
C PRO A 182 -14.62 -7.49 -10.36
N VAL A 183 -14.48 -6.18 -10.09
CA VAL A 183 -15.16 -5.14 -10.87
C VAL A 183 -14.67 -5.14 -12.32
N ARG A 184 -13.35 -5.30 -12.53
CA ARG A 184 -12.76 -5.41 -13.87
C ARG A 184 -13.28 -6.63 -14.63
N GLU A 185 -13.44 -7.76 -13.95
CA GLU A 185 -13.94 -8.99 -14.56
C GLU A 185 -15.44 -8.91 -14.90
N ALA A 186 -16.22 -8.19 -14.10
CA ALA A 186 -17.66 -8.06 -14.29
C ALA A 186 -18.06 -6.98 -15.31
N CYS A 187 -17.21 -5.98 -15.57
CA CYS A 187 -17.54 -4.82 -16.42
C CYS A 187 -17.02 -4.93 -17.84
N ASP A 188 -17.71 -4.28 -18.79
CA ASP A 188 -17.24 -4.11 -20.15
C ASP A 188 -15.94 -3.25 -20.18
N PRO A 189 -14.85 -3.75 -20.78
CA PRO A 189 -13.54 -3.08 -20.70
C PRO A 189 -13.53 -1.70 -21.37
N THR A 190 -14.29 -1.50 -22.47
CA THR A 190 -14.36 -0.22 -23.17
C THR A 190 -15.15 0.82 -22.37
N SER A 191 -16.28 0.42 -21.79
CA SER A 191 -17.06 1.24 -20.86
C SER A 191 -16.24 1.62 -19.63
N LEU A 192 -15.55 0.66 -19.02
CA LEU A 192 -14.69 0.86 -17.85
C LEU A 192 -13.57 1.88 -18.16
N ALA A 193 -12.84 1.71 -19.26
CA ALA A 193 -11.76 2.63 -19.65
C ALA A 193 -12.27 4.08 -19.86
N ARG A 194 -13.39 4.25 -20.56
CA ARG A 194 -14.02 5.57 -20.79
C ARG A 194 -14.45 6.21 -19.47
N TRP A 195 -15.00 5.42 -18.56
CA TRP A 195 -15.44 5.87 -17.25
C TRP A 195 -14.26 6.32 -16.37
N CYS A 196 -13.19 5.51 -16.30
CA CYS A 196 -11.96 5.86 -15.57
C CYS A 196 -11.32 7.13 -16.11
N TRP A 197 -11.25 7.27 -17.43
CA TRP A 197 -10.75 8.47 -18.07
C TRP A 197 -11.56 9.69 -17.63
N ARG A 198 -12.90 9.63 -17.71
CA ARG A 198 -13.78 10.73 -17.28
C ARG A 198 -13.58 11.11 -15.81
N CYS A 199 -13.43 10.13 -14.91
CA CYS A 199 -13.14 10.38 -13.50
C CYS A 199 -11.82 11.13 -13.31
N SER A 200 -10.76 10.70 -14.01
CA SER A 200 -9.44 11.34 -13.93
C SER A 200 -9.44 12.78 -14.48
N SER A 201 -10.11 13.01 -15.62
CA SER A 201 -10.23 14.33 -16.23
C SER A 201 -11.05 15.30 -15.38
N ALA A 202 -12.08 14.81 -14.68
CA ALA A 202 -12.92 15.65 -13.82
C ALA A 202 -12.17 16.20 -12.60
N GLY A 203 -11.21 15.44 -12.06
CA GLY A 203 -10.37 15.85 -10.93
C GLY A 203 -9.17 16.74 -11.29
N ALA A 204 -8.79 16.80 -12.57
CA ALA A 204 -7.62 17.54 -13.07
C ALA A 204 -7.89 19.02 -13.43
N ARG A 205 -9.03 19.60 -13.03
CA ARG A 205 -9.38 20.99 -13.35
C ARG A 205 -8.38 21.99 -12.74
N PRO A 206 -7.91 23.01 -13.50
CA PRO A 206 -6.97 24.01 -12.98
C PRO A 206 -7.60 24.77 -11.80
N GLY A 207 -6.98 24.69 -10.62
CA GLY A 207 -7.42 25.38 -9.40
C GLY A 207 -7.53 24.50 -8.14
N THR A 208 -7.43 23.17 -8.24
CA THR A 208 -7.37 22.29 -7.06
C THR A 208 -6.03 22.45 -6.32
N ARG A 209 -6.07 22.99 -5.10
CA ARG A 209 -4.90 23.14 -4.22
C ARG A 209 -4.20 21.78 -4.01
N PRO A 210 -2.86 21.68 -4.11
CA PRO A 210 -2.11 20.43 -3.96
C PRO A 210 -2.07 19.87 -2.51
N GLY A 211 -2.95 20.33 -1.60
CA GLY A 211 -3.04 19.86 -0.22
C GLY A 211 -3.85 18.57 -0.02
N THR A 212 -4.73 18.20 -0.96
CA THR A 212 -5.44 16.91 -0.98
C THR A 212 -4.70 15.90 -1.85
N ALA A 213 -3.40 15.74 -1.57
CA ALA A 213 -2.43 14.96 -2.33
C ALA A 213 -2.76 13.46 -2.51
N GLY A 214 -3.82 12.96 -1.85
CA GLY A 214 -4.32 11.60 -2.03
C GLY A 214 -5.39 11.44 -3.11
N SER A 215 -6.05 12.52 -3.57
CA SER A 215 -7.18 12.38 -4.49
C SER A 215 -6.72 12.26 -5.95
N SER A 216 -6.01 13.24 -6.51
CA SER A 216 -5.57 13.22 -7.92
C SER A 216 -4.67 12.04 -8.26
N THR A 217 -3.79 11.62 -7.34
CA THR A 217 -2.92 10.46 -7.48
C THR A 217 -3.67 9.13 -7.37
N ALA A 218 -4.70 9.04 -6.51
CA ALA A 218 -5.58 7.87 -6.46
C ALA A 218 -6.38 7.70 -7.76
N TRP A 219 -6.93 8.78 -8.31
CA TRP A 219 -7.66 8.74 -9.59
C TRP A 219 -6.75 8.42 -10.79
N ALA A 220 -5.53 8.97 -10.81
CA ALA A 220 -4.53 8.64 -11.83
C ALA A 220 -4.07 7.18 -11.72
N CYS A 221 -3.82 6.66 -10.51
CA CYS A 221 -3.48 5.25 -10.30
C CYS A 221 -4.63 4.29 -10.60
N ALA A 222 -5.87 4.67 -10.28
CA ALA A 222 -7.06 3.93 -10.66
C ALA A 222 -7.18 3.80 -12.18
N ALA A 223 -6.99 4.91 -12.90
CA ALA A 223 -7.00 4.93 -14.36
C ALA A 223 -5.87 4.09 -14.96
N THR A 224 -4.64 4.19 -14.46
CA THR A 224 -3.50 3.38 -14.96
C THR A 224 -3.67 1.89 -14.64
N THR A 225 -4.15 1.54 -13.45
CA THR A 225 -4.41 0.14 -13.05
C THR A 225 -5.48 -0.50 -13.93
N MET A 226 -6.55 0.23 -14.25
CA MET A 226 -7.64 -0.28 -15.07
C MET A 226 -7.30 -0.25 -16.58
N SER A 227 -6.41 0.65 -17.03
CA SER A 227 -6.03 0.84 -18.44
C SER A 227 -4.83 -0.02 -18.90
N CYS A 228 -3.82 -0.26 -18.05
CA CYS A 228 -2.63 -1.03 -18.45
C CYS A 228 -2.91 -2.51 -18.79
N ALA A 229 -4.06 -3.05 -18.41
CA ALA A 229 -4.43 -4.44 -18.72
C ALA A 229 -5.22 -4.60 -20.03
N SER A 230 -5.66 -3.51 -20.69
CA SER A 230 -6.32 -3.60 -22.01
C SER A 230 -5.33 -3.76 -23.17
N SER A 231 -4.03 -3.52 -22.94
CA SER A 231 -2.98 -3.60 -23.97
C SER A 231 -2.21 -4.94 -23.97
N SER A 232 -2.56 -5.88 -23.10
CA SER A 232 -1.90 -7.20 -22.99
C SER A 232 -2.75 -8.35 -23.53
N ARG A 233 -3.61 -8.09 -24.52
CA ARG A 233 -4.43 -9.10 -25.18
C ARG A 233 -4.30 -9.02 -26.69
#